data_AF-A0A7C3C5C2-F1
#
_entry.id   AF-A0A7C3C5C2-F1
#
_cell.length_a   1.000
_cell.length_b   1.000
_cell.length_c   1.000
_cell.angle_alpha   90.00
_cell.angle_beta   90.00
_cell.angle_gamma   90.00
#
_symmetry.space_group_name_H-M   'P 1'
#
loop_
_entity.id
_entity.type
_entity.pdbx_description
1 polymer ?
#
loop_
_entity_poly.entity_id
_entity_poly.type
_entity_poly.pdbx_seq_one_letter_code
_entity_poly.pdbx_strand_id
1 'polypeptide(L)' 'MKLSTKGRYGTRALLEIALHEGNSPVQLKDIAKNQQISLPYLEQLIRPLIAGGYIRSTTGPKGGVTLAKDPS' A
#
# COMPACT_ATOMS: atom_id res chain seq x y z
N MET A 1 -13.79 -2.40 -19.86
CA MET A 1 -13.19 -1.35 -19.02
C MET A 1 -11.66 -1.47 -19.10
N LYS A 2 -10.93 -0.42 -19.50
CA LYS A 2 -9.44 -0.44 -19.52
C LYS A 2 -8.92 0.15 -18.21
N LEU A 3 -8.33 -0.67 -17.36
CA LEU A 3 -7.70 -0.22 -16.11
C LEU A 3 -6.30 0.32 -16.44
N SER A 4 -5.96 1.51 -15.92
CA SER A 4 -4.62 2.05 -16.09
C SER A 4 -3.60 1.21 -15.32
N THR A 5 -2.34 1.23 -15.76
CA THR A 5 -1.23 0.56 -15.07
C THR A 5 -1.11 1.03 -13.61
N LYS A 6 -1.29 2.33 -13.37
CA LYS A 6 -1.33 2.91 -12.01
C LYS A 6 -2.47 2.33 -11.18
N GLY A 7 -3.66 2.22 -11.76
CA GLY A 7 -4.82 1.61 -11.09
C GLY A 7 -4.52 0.16 -10.69
N ARG A 8 -4.01 -0.65 -11.63
CA ARG A 8 -3.68 -2.06 -11.39
C ARG A 8 -2.66 -2.23 -10.25
N TYR A 9 -1.57 -1.46 -10.25
CA TYR A 9 -0.56 -1.58 -9.21
C TYR A 9 -1.02 -1.00 -7.87
N GLY A 10 -1.75 0.12 -7.88
CA GLY A 10 -2.33 0.69 -6.67
C GLY A 10 -3.31 -0.26 -5.98
N THR A 11 -4.18 -0.92 -6.74
CA THR A 11 -5.12 -1.92 -6.18
C THR A 11 -4.42 -3.17 -5.65
N ARG A 12 -3.32 -3.61 -6.29
CA ARG A 12 -2.52 -4.75 -5.80
C ARG A 12 -1.83 -4.42 -4.49
N ALA A 13 -1.26 -3.22 -4.37
CA ALA A 13 -0.65 -2.76 -3.13
C ALA A 13 -1.70 -2.64 -2.01
N LEU A 14 -2.89 -2.09 -2.29
CA LEU A 14 -3.97 -2.00 -1.32
C LEU A 14 -4.42 -3.38 -0.83
N LEU A 15 -4.57 -4.35 -1.75
CA LEU A 15 -4.92 -5.72 -1.41
C LEU A 15 -3.85 -6.38 -0.53
N GLU A 16 -2.57 -6.17 -0.83
CA GLU A 16 -1.49 -6.74 -0.02
C GLU A 16 -1.48 -6.17 1.40
N ILE A 17 -1.73 -4.86 1.55
CA ILE A 17 -1.89 -4.23 2.87
C ILE A 17 -3.09 -4.83 3.60
N ALA A 18 -4.22 -5.02 2.91
CA ALA A 18 -5.42 -5.62 3.48
C ALA A 18 -5.22 -7.08 3.93
N LEU A 19 -4.47 -7.88 3.18
CA LEU A 19 -4.18 -9.27 3.53
C LEU A 19 -3.24 -9.41 4.73
N HIS A 20 -2.53 -8.33 5.09
CA HIS A 20 -1.66 -8.26 6.27
C HIS A 20 -2.35 -7.58 7.48
N GLU A 21 -3.64 -7.24 7.37
CA GLU A 21 -4.44 -6.71 8.48
C GLU A 21 -4.34 -7.61 9.71
N GLY A 22 -4.12 -6.99 10.87
CA GLY A 22 -4.10 -7.65 12.19
C GLY A 22 -2.72 -7.97 12.76
N ASN A 23 -1.65 -8.00 11.96
CA ASN A 23 -0.34 -8.44 12.47
C ASN A 23 0.69 -7.31 12.69
N SER A 24 0.77 -6.29 11.83
CA SER A 24 1.69 -5.13 11.96
C SER A 24 1.59 -4.20 10.74
N PRO A 25 2.10 -2.95 10.81
CA PRO A 25 2.34 -2.13 9.62
C PRO A 25 3.20 -2.84 8.58
N VAL A 26 2.80 -2.79 7.31
CA VAL A 26 3.55 -3.41 6.20
C VAL A 26 4.55 -2.41 5.65
N GLN A 27 5.82 -2.80 5.47
CA GLN A 27 6.81 -1.87 4.90
C GLN A 27 6.63 -1.77 3.38
N LEU A 28 6.71 -0.55 2.84
CA LEU A 28 6.67 -0.33 1.39
C LEU A 28 7.81 -1.05 0.66
N LYS A 29 8.95 -1.26 1.31
CA LYS A 29 10.07 -2.04 0.76
C LYS A 29 9.69 -3.50 0.51
N ASP A 30 8.92 -4.10 1.41
CA ASP A 30 8.47 -5.49 1.28
C ASP A 30 7.44 -5.61 0.16
N ILE A 31 6.47 -4.71 0.11
CA ILE A 31 5.47 -4.64 -0.97
C ILE A 31 6.15 -4.44 -2.32
N ALA A 32 7.13 -3.53 -2.41
CA ALA A 32 7.89 -3.28 -3.64
C ALA A 32 8.61 -4.55 -4.13
N LYS A 33 9.24 -5.28 -3.21
CA LYS A 33 9.91 -6.55 -3.49
C LYS A 33 8.92 -7.64 -3.95
N ASN A 34 7.81 -7.80 -3.23
CA ASN A 34 6.81 -8.85 -3.49
C ASN A 34 6.07 -8.63 -4.82
N GLN A 35 5.71 -7.37 -5.12
CA GLN A 35 5.02 -7.00 -6.35
C GLN A 35 5.96 -6.75 -7.54
N GLN A 36 7.28 -6.84 -7.31
CA GLN A 36 8.32 -6.58 -8.30
C GLN A 36 8.17 -5.19 -8.96
N ILE A 37 7.91 -4.18 -8.14
CA ILE A 37 7.78 -2.78 -8.55
C ILE A 37 8.84 -1.95 -7.83
N SER A 38 9.31 -0.87 -8.44
CA SER A 38 10.30 -0.02 -7.80
C SER A 38 9.69 0.71 -6.59
N LEU A 39 10.46 0.81 -5.51
CA LEU A 39 10.03 1.54 -4.31
C LEU A 39 9.59 2.98 -4.61
N PRO A 40 10.34 3.79 -5.40
CA PRO A 40 9.91 5.15 -5.72
C PRO A 40 8.58 5.20 -6.47
N TYR A 41 8.32 4.21 -7.34
CA TYR A 41 7.04 4.14 -8.06
C TYR A 41 5.91 3.74 -7.12
N LEU A 42 6.13 2.78 -6.23
CA LEU A 42 5.14 2.42 -5.21
C LEU A 42 4.82 3.61 -4.30
N GLU A 43 5.80 4.38 -3.86
CA GLU A 43 5.58 5.61 -3.08
C GLU A 43 4.65 6.60 -3.82
N GLN A 44 4.81 6.74 -5.14
CA GLN A 44 3.90 7.57 -5.95
C GLN A 44 2.47 7.00 -6.01
N LEU A 45 2.32 5.67 -6.07
CA LEU A 45 1.01 5.01 -6.09
C LEU A 45 0.28 5.10 -4.74
N ILE A 46 1.04 5.11 -3.65
CA ILE A 46 0.53 5.10 -2.26
C ILE A 46 0.05 6.50 -1.83
N ARG A 47 0.70 7.58 -2.32
CA ARG A 47 0.32 8.97 -2.02
C ARG A 47 -1.18 9.28 -2.17
N PRO A 48 -1.85 8.99 -3.31
CA PRO A 48 -3.28 9.26 -3.45
C PRO A 48 -4.15 8.40 -2.53
N LEU A 49 -3.68 7.21 -2.14
CA LEU A 49 -4.40 6.34 -1.20
C LEU A 49 -4.34 6.89 0.25
N ILE A 50 -3.20 7.47 0.64
CA ILE A 50 -3.06 8.19 1.92
C ILE A 50 -3.97 9.44 1.90
N ALA A 51 -3.91 10.24 0.84
CA ALA A 51 -4.72 11.45 0.71
C ALA A 51 -6.23 11.15 0.69
N GLY A 52 -6.63 10.02 0.10
CA GLY A 52 -8.01 9.54 0.10
C GLY A 52 -8.45 8.88 1.40
N GLY A 53 -7.57 8.75 2.40
CA GLY A 53 -7.90 8.15 3.69
C GLY A 53 -8.19 6.65 3.62
N TYR A 54 -7.61 5.94 2.64
CA TYR A 54 -7.72 4.48 2.52
C TYR A 54 -6.63 3.75 3.29
N ILE A 55 -5.47 4.38 3.46
CA ILE A 55 -4.32 3.84 4.18
C ILE A 55 -3.71 4.89 5.10
N ARG A 56 -3.06 4.43 6.17
CA ARG A 56 -2.29 5.27 7.11
C ARG A 56 -0.82 4.90 7.01
N SER A 57 0.04 5.91 7.06
CA SER A 57 1.49 5.73 7.13
C SER A 57 1.93 5.92 8.58
N THR A 58 2.73 4.99 9.10
CA THR A 58 3.35 5.05 10.42
C THR A 58 4.85 5.16 10.25
N THR A 59 5.47 6.16 10.85
CA THR A 59 6.91 6.39 10.79
C THR A 59 7.62 5.73 11.98
N GLY A 60 8.84 5.23 11.78
CA GLY A 60 9.68 4.66 12.84
C GLY A 60 10.35 3.33 12.46
N PRO A 61 11.11 2.70 13.37
CA PRO A 61 11.85 1.46 13.12
C PRO A 61 10.96 0.27 12.72
N LYS A 62 9.70 0.28 13.18
CA LYS A 62 8.64 -0.68 12.82
C LYS A 62 7.48 0.00 12.08
N GLY A 63 7.78 1.12 11.41
CA GLY A 63 6.85 1.86 10.60
C GLY A 63 6.47 1.14 9.32
N GLY A 64 5.46 1.65 8.63
CA GLY A 64 4.91 1.03 7.44
C GLY A 64 3.58 1.67 7.05
N VAL A 65 2.79 0.93 6.29
CA VAL A 65 1.43 1.31 5.90
C VAL A 65 0.42 0.28 6.44
N THR A 66 -0.73 0.78 6.88
CA THR A 66 -1.89 -0.02 7.32
C THR A 66 -3.15 0.49 6.63
N LEU A 67 -4.24 -0.29 6.63
CA LEU A 67 -5.52 0.26 6.19
C LEU A 67 -6.00 1.33 7.17
N ALA A 68 -6.68 2.33 6.64
CA ALA A 68 -7.30 3.38 7.44
C ALA A 68 -8.69 2.98 7.94
N LYS A 69 -9.28 1.94 7.35
CA LYS A 69 -10.60 1.37 7.64
C LYS A 69 -10.53 -0.14 7.47
N ASP A 70 -11.27 -0.89 8.29
CA ASP A 70 -11.38 -2.33 8.16
C ASP A 70 -12.00 -2.72 6.81
N PRO A 71 -11.45 -3.73 6.11
CA PRO A 71 -12.02 -4.28 4.88
C PRO A 71 -13.21 -5.17 5.26
N SER A 72 -14.39 -4.55 5.39
CA SER A 72 -15.68 -5.20 5.69
C SER A 72 -16.54 -5.34 4.44
#